data_AF-A0A1H9QGG8-F1
#
_entry.id   AF-A0A1H9QGG8-F1
#
_cell.length_a   1.000
_cell.length_b   1.000
_cell.length_c   1.000
_cell.angle_alpha   90.00
_cell.angle_beta   90.00
_cell.angle_gamma   90.00
#
_symmetry.space_group_name_H-M   'P 1'
#
loop_
_entity.id
_entity.type
_entity.pdbx_description
1 polymer ?
#
loop_
_entity_poly.entity_id
_entity_poly.type
_entity_poly.pdbx_seq_one_letter_code
_entity_poly.pdbx_strand_id
1 'polypeptide(L)' 'MEELSEKTMMQTRGIVAFEIEIMEIQATKKLSQNRDDKNHENIISELEKTKDNQSVALANEMKKCPR' A
#
# COMPACT_ATOMS: atom_id res chain seq x y z
N MET A 1 -8.65 30.16 3.35
CA MET A 1 -9.56 29.73 4.45
C MET A 1 -10.82 30.59 4.50
N GLU A 2 -11.19 31.28 3.41
CA GLU A 2 -12.23 32.31 3.40
C GLU A 2 -13.52 31.89 2.66
N GLU A 3 -13.70 30.60 2.35
CA GLU A 3 -14.92 30.11 1.67
C GLU A 3 -15.57 28.90 2.36
N LEU A 4 -15.62 28.89 3.70
CA LEU A 4 -16.39 27.89 4.44
C LEU A 4 -17.64 28.54 5.04
N SER A 5 -18.79 27.87 4.90
CA SER A 5 -20.05 28.35 5.47
C SER A 5 -19.99 28.48 6.99
N GLU A 6 -20.77 29.40 7.59
CA GLU A 6 -20.80 29.60 9.05
C GLU A 6 -21.04 28.29 9.82
N LYS A 7 -21.90 27.40 9.31
CA LYS A 7 -22.17 26.09 9.91
C LYS A 7 -20.93 25.19 9.92
N THR A 8 -20.12 25.24 8.86
CA THR A 8 -18.85 24.50 8.74
C THR A 8 -17.81 25.08 9.68
N MET A 9 -17.76 26.41 9.83
CA MET A 9 -16.87 27.08 10.78
C MET A 9 -17.21 26.73 12.24
N MET A 10 -18.48 26.48 12.59
CA MET A 10 -18.85 26.02 13.93
C MET A 10 -18.29 24.64 14.28
N GLN A 11 -18.08 23.76 13.30
CA GLN A 11 -17.51 22.41 13.50
C GLN A 11 -15.99 22.42 13.69
N THR A 12 -15.30 23.51 13.31
CA THR A 12 -13.84 23.63 13.49
C THR A 12 -13.40 23.61 14.96
N ARG A 13 -14.29 24.00 15.89
CA ARG A 13 -14.01 24.01 17.33
C ARG A 13 -13.79 22.62 17.94
N GLY A 14 -14.10 21.54 17.21
CA GLY A 14 -13.90 20.15 17.65
C GLY A 14 -12.83 19.37 16.88
N ILE A 15 -12.12 20.02 15.95
CA ILE A 15 -11.13 19.37 15.07
C ILE A 15 -9.76 19.98 15.35
N VAL A 16 -8.78 19.13 15.70
CA VAL A 16 -7.38 19.54 15.81
C VAL A 16 -6.69 19.20 14.49
N ALA A 17 -6.26 20.23 13.76
CA ALA A 17 -5.47 20.07 12.55
C ALA A 17 -4.00 19.84 12.90
N PHE A 18 -3.35 18.95 12.16
CA PHE A 18 -1.91 18.78 12.19
C PHE A 18 -1.40 18.56 10.76
N GLU A 19 -0.11 18.83 10.56
CA GLU A 19 0.58 18.63 9.30
C GLU A 19 1.64 17.55 9.49
N ILE A 20 1.86 16.73 8.44
CA ILE A 20 2.98 15.80 8.38
C ILE A 20 3.92 16.30 7.29
N GLU A 21 5.09 16.78 7.69
CA GLU A 21 6.18 17.06 6.77
C GLU A 21 6.87 15.73 6.40
N ILE A 22 6.90 15.39 5.12
CA ILE A 22 7.61 14.19 4.63
C ILE A 22 9.10 14.50 4.60
N MET A 23 9.83 14.03 5.62
CA MET A 23 11.29 14.17 5.68
C MET A 23 12.01 13.16 4.77
N GLU A 24 11.52 11.93 4.72
CA GLU A 24 12.12 10.83 3.94
C GLU A 24 11.07 9.74 3.67
N ILE A 25 11.20 9.03 2.55
CA ILE A 25 10.35 7.88 2.22
C ILE A 25 11.20 6.62 2.29
N GLN A 26 10.93 5.77 3.28
CA GLN A 26 11.59 4.46 3.43
C GLN A 26 10.62 3.33 3.05
N ALA A 27 10.84 2.72 1.88
CA ALA A 27 10.01 1.63 1.37
C ALA A 27 10.71 0.27 1.54
N THR A 28 10.01 -0.72 2.10
CA THR A 28 10.48 -2.11 2.18
C THR A 28 9.57 -3.01 1.34
N LYS A 29 10.15 -3.77 0.41
CA LYS A 29 9.42 -4.76 -0.41
C LYS A 29 9.70 -6.17 0.08
N LYS A 30 8.74 -6.81 0.76
CA LYS A 30 8.82 -8.22 1.16
C LYS A 30 8.07 -9.09 0.14
N LEU A 31 8.80 -9.61 -0.84
CA LEU A 31 8.26 -10.36 -1.99
C LEU A 31 8.77 -11.81 -2.01
N SER A 32 9.09 -12.38 -0.85
CA SER A 32 9.57 -13.77 -0.73
C SER A 32 10.87 -14.03 -1.53
N GLN A 33 11.77 -13.05 -1.56
CA GLN A 33 13.01 -13.09 -2.34
C GLN A 33 14.00 -14.17 -1.83
N ASN A 34 13.95 -14.53 -0.55
CA ASN A 34 14.89 -15.46 0.09
C ASN A 34 14.48 -16.95 0.03
N ARG A 35 13.58 -17.35 -0.87
CA ARG A 35 13.19 -18.78 -1.06
C ARG A 35 14.00 -19.42 -2.21
N ASP A 36 13.90 -20.73 -2.40
CA ASP A 36 14.37 -21.41 -3.62
C ASP A 36 13.40 -21.24 -4.80
N ASP A 37 13.85 -21.47 -6.04
CA ASP A 37 13.12 -21.14 -7.27
C ASP A 37 11.76 -21.83 -7.32
N LYS A 38 11.74 -23.12 -6.97
CA LYS A 38 10.52 -23.95 -6.95
C LYS A 38 9.48 -23.37 -6.00
N ASN A 39 9.87 -23.00 -4.79
CA ASN A 39 8.95 -22.43 -3.81
C ASN A 39 8.43 -21.05 -4.23
N HIS A 40 9.25 -20.25 -4.91
CA HIS A 40 8.82 -18.93 -5.38
C HIS A 40 7.82 -19.02 -6.54
N GLU A 41 8.07 -19.90 -7.52
CA GLU A 41 7.11 -20.17 -8.60
C GLU A 41 5.78 -20.73 -8.08
N ASN A 42 5.84 -21.65 -7.10
CA ASN A 42 4.63 -22.19 -6.47
C ASN A 42 3.80 -21.09 -5.79
N ILE A 43 4.45 -20.17 -5.07
CA ILE A 43 3.75 -19.06 -4.40
C ILE A 43 3.08 -18.14 -5.43
N ILE A 44 3.77 -17.80 -6.51
CA ILE A 44 3.19 -17.00 -7.59
C ILE A 44 1.96 -17.72 -8.18
N SER A 45 2.09 -19.00 -8.52
CA SER A 45 1.00 -19.78 -9.11
C SER A 45 -0.23 -19.85 -8.20
N GLU A 46 -0.05 -20.04 -6.90
CA GLU A 46 -1.15 -20.07 -5.94
C GLU A 46 -1.80 -18.69 -5.75
N LEU A 47 -1.00 -17.61 -5.71
CA LEU A 47 -1.54 -16.24 -5.63
C LEU A 47 -2.37 -15.87 -6.87
N GLU A 48 -1.97 -16.29 -8.08
CA GLU A 48 -2.71 -16.03 -9.32
C GLU A 48 -4.04 -16.78 -9.42
N LYS A 49 -4.17 -17.92 -8.75
CA LYS A 49 -5.42 -18.69 -8.71
C LYS A 49 -6.48 -18.06 -7.79
N THR A 50 -6.07 -17.13 -6.93
CA THR A 50 -7.01 -16.45 -6.04
C THR A 50 -7.88 -15.46 -6.81
N LYS A 51 -9.13 -15.26 -6.38
CA LYS A 51 -10.03 -14.23 -6.93
C LYS A 51 -9.84 -12.86 -6.27
N ASP A 52 -8.77 -12.70 -5.51
CA ASP A 52 -8.49 -11.48 -4.75
C ASP A 52 -7.54 -10.56 -5.55
N ASN A 53 -7.97 -9.34 -5.78
CA ASN A 53 -7.21 -8.37 -6.59
C ASN A 53 -5.86 -8.02 -5.94
N GLN A 54 -5.76 -8.03 -4.61
CA GLN A 54 -4.50 -7.74 -3.93
C GLN A 54 -3.50 -8.88 -4.11
N SER A 55 -3.96 -10.12 -4.02
CA SER A 55 -3.16 -11.32 -4.22
C SER A 55 -2.63 -11.42 -5.66
N VAL A 56 -3.46 -11.12 -6.66
CA VAL A 56 -3.02 -11.06 -8.07
C VAL A 56 -2.02 -9.93 -8.30
N ALA A 57 -2.24 -8.74 -7.71
CA ALA A 57 -1.28 -7.64 -7.80
C ALA A 57 0.07 -8.00 -7.16
N LEU A 58 0.07 -8.71 -6.03
CA LEU A 58 1.28 -9.19 -5.38
C LEU A 58 2.04 -10.20 -6.25
N ALA A 59 1.36 -11.15 -6.87
CA ALA A 59 1.99 -12.10 -7.79
C ALA A 59 2.67 -11.40 -8.97
N ASN A 60 2.02 -10.37 -9.53
CA ASN A 60 2.58 -9.55 -10.60
C ASN A 60 3.82 -8.77 -10.16
N GLU A 61 3.83 -8.22 -8.94
CA GLU A 61 5.02 -7.56 -8.39
C GLU A 61 6.16 -8.55 -8.10
N MET A 62 5.85 -9.76 -7.63
CA MET A 62 6.85 -10.83 -7.46
C MET A 62 7.54 -11.18 -8.78
N LYS A 63 6.78 -11.27 -9.89
CA LYS A 63 7.34 -11.52 -11.24
C LYS A 63 8.29 -10.43 -11.75
N LYS A 64 8.10 -9.17 -11.32
CA LYS A 64 8.93 -8.02 -11.74
C LYS A 64 10.26 -7.93 -10.99
N CYS A 65 10.39 -8.63 -9.87
CA CYS A 65 11.64 -8.75 -9.13
C CYS A 65 12.25 -10.13 -9.40
N PRO A 66 12.97 -10.31 -10.53
CA PRO A 66 13.73 -11.54 -10.75
C PRO A 66 14.76 -11.71 -9.64
N ARG A 67 15.05 -12.97 -9.27
CA ARG A 67 16.21 -13.27 -8.44
C ARG A 67 17.52 -13.05 -9.20
#